data_AF-A0A8S2ZZU9-F1
#
_entry.id   AF-A0A8S2ZZU9-F1
#
_cell.length_a   1.000
_cell.length_b   1.000
_cell.length_c   1.000
_cell.angle_alpha   90.00
_cell.angle_beta   90.00
_cell.angle_gamma   90.00
#
_symmetry.space_group_name_H-M   'P 1'
#
loop_
_entity.id
_entity.type
_entity.pdbx_description
1 polymer ?
#
loop_
_entity_poly.entity_id
_entity_poly.type
_entity_poly.pdbx_seq_one_letter_code
_entity_poly.pdbx_strand_id
1 'polypeptide(L)' 'MEDKPFLPYTTATILEIQRCGNIATLGGSTMHRNLQNTTLNGYNIPKNSYIAANFYA' A
#
# COMPACT_ATOMS: atom_id res chain seq x y z
N MET A 1 -16.80 18.73 -0.81
CA MET A 1 -16.14 17.85 -1.79
C MET A 1 -17.08 17.58 -2.96
N GLU A 2 -17.76 18.61 -3.44
CA GLU A 2 -18.84 18.46 -4.42
C GLU A 2 -18.32 18.58 -5.86
N ASP A 3 -17.14 19.20 -6.04
CA ASP A 3 -16.54 19.43 -7.36
C ASP A 3 -15.77 18.23 -7.92
N LYS A 4 -15.34 17.31 -7.06
CA LYS A 4 -14.49 16.17 -7.44
C LYS A 4 -15.07 15.29 -8.56
N PRO A 5 -16.39 14.98 -8.57
CA PRO A 5 -17.00 14.23 -9.69
C PRO A 5 -16.85 14.92 -11.04
N PHE A 6 -16.72 16.25 -11.08
CA PHE A 6 -16.58 17.04 -12.30
C PHE A 6 -15.11 17.21 -12.73
N LEU A 7 -14.15 16.68 -11.97
CA LEU A 7 -12.71 16.80 -12.23
C LEU A 7 -12.03 15.43 -12.43
N PRO A 8 -12.45 14.66 -13.45
CA PRO A 8 -11.91 13.31 -13.68
C PRO A 8 -10.42 13.35 -14.05
N TYR A 9 -9.99 14.32 -14.88
CA TYR A 9 -8.60 14.41 -15.33
C TYR A 9 -7.64 14.77 -14.19
N THR A 10 -8.03 15.71 -13.32
CA THR A 10 -7.28 16.06 -12.12
C THR A 10 -7.16 14.85 -11.18
N THR A 11 -8.26 14.13 -10.97
CA THR A 11 -8.25 12.91 -10.14
C THR A 11 -7.33 11.85 -10.73
N ALA A 12 -7.41 11.60 -12.04
CA ALA A 12 -6.53 10.66 -12.74
C ALA A 12 -5.06 11.07 -12.65
N THR A 13 -4.76 12.36 -12.78
CA THR A 13 -3.39 12.89 -12.67
C THR A 13 -2.82 12.67 -11.28
N ILE A 14 -3.60 12.96 -10.23
CA ILE A 14 -3.18 12.73 -8.84
C ILE A 14 -2.93 11.24 -8.59
N LEU A 15 -3.80 10.36 -9.09
CA LEU A 15 -3.63 8.91 -8.95
C LEU A 15 -2.37 8.42 -9.67
N GLU A 16 -2.09 8.93 -10.86
CA GLU A 16 -0.88 8.55 -11.61
C GLU A 16 0.40 9.06 -10.95
N ILE A 17 0.36 10.25 -10.35
CA ILE A 17 1.45 10.74 -9.49
C ILE A 17 1.66 9.80 -8.31
N GLN A 18 0.61 9.32 -7.64
CA GLN A 18 0.75 8.36 -6.54
C GLN A 18 1.19 6.97 -7.02
N ARG A 19 0.89 6.59 -8.27
CA ARG A 19 1.38 5.34 -8.87
C ARG A 19 2.89 5.39 -9.12
N CYS A 20 3.40 6.50 -9.66
CA CYS A 20 4.83 6.65 -10.00
C CYS A 20 5.70 7.12 -8.82
N GLY A 21 5.15 8.00 -7.99
CA GLY A 21 5.82 8.68 -6.88
C GLY A 21 5.07 8.45 -5.58
N ASN A 22 4.79 7.17 -5.27
CA ASN A 22 4.13 6.81 -4.02
C ASN A 22 4.95 7.34 -2.84
N ILE A 23 4.29 8.11 -1.98
CA ILE A 23 4.91 8.75 -0.81
C ILE A 23 5.39 7.69 0.20
N ALA A 24 4.72 6.53 0.25
CA ALA A 24 5.11 5.39 1.08
C ALA A 24 5.57 4.24 0.19
N THR A 25 6.87 4.01 0.07
CA THR A 25 7.43 3.00 -0.85
C THR A 25 7.37 1.57 -0.31
N LEU A 26 7.85 1.33 0.92
CA LEU A 26 7.88 0.01 1.58
C LEU A 26 6.88 -0.09 2.73
N GLY A 27 5.64 0.36 2.52
CA GLY A 27 4.67 0.44 3.60
C GLY A 27 4.94 1.57 4.59
N GLY A 28 5.88 2.50 4.31
CA GLY A 28 6.15 3.70 5.10
C GLY A 28 6.19 3.47 6.62
N SER A 29 5.47 4.30 7.38
CA SER A 29 5.28 4.17 8.84
C SER A 29 4.34 3.02 9.25
N THR A 30 3.94 2.17 8.30
CA THR A 30 2.88 1.16 8.41
C THR A 30 3.42 -0.26 8.23
N MET A 31 4.67 -0.53 8.62
CA MET A 31 5.14 -1.93 8.70
C MET A 31 4.21 -2.75 9.58
N HIS A 32 3.77 -3.90 9.08
CA HIS A 32 2.85 -4.77 9.81
C HIS A 32 3.62 -5.87 10.55
N ARG A 33 3.04 -6.33 11.65
CA ARG A 33 3.50 -7.49 12.39
C ARG A 33 2.34 -8.44 12.63
N ASN A 34 2.53 -9.71 12.29
CA ASN A 34 1.52 -10.73 12.54
C ASN A 34 1.52 -11.17 14.01
N LEU A 35 0.33 -11.19 14.62
CA LEU A 35 0.16 -11.60 16.04
C LEU A 35 0.16 -13.12 16.24
N GLN A 36 0.04 -13.89 15.15
CA GLN A 36 -0.02 -15.34 15.15
C GLN A 36 0.62 -15.91 13.88
N ASN A 37 1.04 -17.18 13.93
CA ASN A 37 1.52 -17.89 12.74
C ASN A 37 0.43 -17.91 11.67
N THR A 38 0.78 -17.58 10.44
CA THR A 38 -0.17 -17.54 9.32
C THR A 38 0.46 -18.09 8.06
N THR A 39 -0.35 -18.53 7.10
CA THR A 39 0.11 -18.94 5.78
C THR A 39 -0.44 -17.98 4.73
N LEU A 40 0.43 -17.44 3.88
CA LEU A 40 0.06 -16.56 2.78
C LEU A 40 0.61 -17.14 1.48
N ASN A 41 -0.27 -17.47 0.53
CA ASN A 41 0.09 -18.04 -0.78
C ASN A 41 1.09 -19.24 -0.70
N GLY A 42 0.91 -20.11 0.30
CA GLY A 42 1.79 -21.26 0.56
C GLY A 42 3.05 -20.97 1.40
N TYR A 43 3.35 -19.70 1.68
CA TYR A 43 4.45 -19.32 2.58
C TYR A 43 4.00 -19.30 4.03
N ASN A 44 4.72 -20.00 4.90
CA ASN A 44 4.49 -19.95 6.34
C ASN A 44 5.19 -18.72 6.93
N ILE A 45 4.42 -17.83 7.55
CA ILE A 45 4.87 -16.60 8.20
C ILE A 45 4.80 -16.82 9.72
N PRO A 46 5.95 -16.96 10.40
CA PRO A 46 6.01 -17.12 11.85
C PRO A 46 5.47 -15.90 12.57
N LYS A 47 4.92 -16.10 13.78
CA LYS A 47 4.43 -15.03 14.66
C LYS A 47 5.52 -13.97 14.89
N ASN A 48 5.08 -12.72 14.97
CA ASN A 48 5.91 -11.53 15.19
C ASN A 48 6.88 -11.17 14.05
N SER A 49 6.68 -11.72 12.85
CA SER A 49 7.45 -11.34 11.66
C SER A 49 7.09 -9.93 11.20
N TYR A 50 8.08 -9.18 10.74
CA TYR A 50 7.86 -7.89 10.09
C TYR A 50 7.48 -8.11 8.63
N ILE A 51 6.39 -7.49 8.22
CA ILE A 51 5.85 -7.57 6.86
C ILE A 51 5.89 -6.16 6.28
N ALA A 52 6.69 -5.99 5.24
CA ALA A 52 6.76 -4.77 4.46
C ALA A 52 6.07 -5.01 3.10
N ALA A 53 5.04 -4.23 2.79
CA ALA A 53 4.43 -4.23 1.48
C ALA A 53 5.25 -3.33 0.56
N ASN A 54 5.72 -3.86 -0.57
CA ASN A 54 6.37 -3.05 -1.59
C ASN A 54 5.30 -2.46 -2.50
N PHE A 55 5.05 -1.15 -2.37
CA PHE A 55 4.06 -0.44 -3.18
C PHE A 55 4.62 0.10 -4.50
N TYR A 56 5.92 -0.07 -4.75
CA TYR A 56 6.58 0.41 -5.96
C TYR A 56 6.83 -0.69 -7.02
N ALA A 57 6.89 -1.96 -6.61
CA ALA A 57 7.21 -3.09 -7.49
C ALA A 57 6.11 -3.44 -8.49
#